data_AF-A0A0F7LL75-F1
#
_entry.id   AF-A0A0F7LL75-F1
#
_cell.length_a   1.000
_cell.length_b   1.000
_cell.length_c   1.000
_cell.angle_alpha   90.00
_cell.angle_beta   90.00
_cell.angle_gamma   90.00
#
_symmetry.space_group_name_H-M   'P 1'
#
loop_
_entity.id
_entity.type
_entity.pdbx_description
1 polymer ?
#
loop_
_entity_poly.entity_id
_entity_poly.type
_entity_poly.pdbx_seq_one_letter_code
_entity_poly.pdbx_strand_id
1 'polypeptide(L)'
;MWLDVHLCDIQLRTQDKAITLDGGYPVPALWGTERRVDILPTKKTLPFSILQLMMEYYYMPHVRDFVTINIKNERPLVRLNDDRTFELILRFKGSLELTDIAQTFLLDCVPVRQLEQMTSAAIPINNGISRYEISLKPTHSGAY
;
A
#
# COMPACT_ATOMS: atom_id res chain seq x y z
N MET A 1 -0.59 0.26 -13.32
CA MET A 1 -0.52 -0.19 -14.74
C MET A 1 -0.15 0.93 -15.70
N TRP A 2 -0.88 2.06 -15.76
CA TRP A 2 -0.51 3.14 -16.70
C TRP A 2 0.85 3.77 -16.38
N LEU A 3 1.08 4.13 -15.11
CA LEU A 3 2.37 4.68 -14.66
C LEU A 3 3.53 3.72 -14.98
N ASP A 4 3.36 2.41 -14.81
CA ASP A 4 4.40 1.41 -15.08
C ASP A 4 4.86 1.36 -16.53
N VAL A 5 3.94 1.65 -17.46
CA VAL A 5 4.18 1.56 -18.90
C VAL A 5 4.69 2.89 -19.46
N HIS A 6 4.20 3.99 -18.90
CA HIS A 6 4.41 5.32 -19.46
C HIS A 6 5.42 6.17 -18.68
N LEU A 7 5.80 5.81 -17.45
CA LEU A 7 6.82 6.56 -16.71
C LEU A 7 8.21 6.36 -17.33
N CYS A 8 8.83 7.47 -17.74
CA CYS A 8 10.16 7.51 -18.35
C CYS A 8 11.25 7.69 -17.30
N ASP A 9 11.11 8.74 -16.49
CA ASP A 9 12.06 9.10 -15.46
C ASP A 9 11.35 9.81 -14.30
N ILE A 10 12.04 9.84 -13.16
CA ILE A 10 11.64 10.55 -11.97
C ILE A 10 12.77 11.51 -11.64
N GLN A 11 12.45 12.78 -11.39
CA GLN A 11 13.43 13.76 -10.96
C GLN A 11 13.04 14.35 -9.61
N LEU A 12 14.05 14.60 -8.78
CA LEU A 12 13.91 15.35 -7.54
C LEU A 12 14.51 16.74 -7.74
N ARG A 13 13.71 17.79 -7.57
CA ARG A 13 14.15 19.18 -7.64
C ARG A 13 14.19 19.81 -6.25
N THR A 14 15.36 20.33 -5.90
CA THR A 14 15.65 21.01 -4.64
C THR A 14 16.68 22.11 -4.87
N GLN A 15 16.53 23.28 -4.27
CA GLN A 15 17.50 24.39 -4.34
C GLN A 15 17.90 24.71 -5.80
N ASP A 16 16.91 24.80 -6.69
CA ASP A 16 17.05 25.00 -8.13
C ASP A 16 17.88 23.95 -8.89
N LYS A 17 18.19 22.82 -8.26
CA LYS A 17 18.88 21.69 -8.89
C LYS A 17 17.93 20.50 -9.03
N ALA A 18 17.77 20.03 -10.26
CA ALA A 18 17.10 18.78 -10.55
C ALA A 18 18.13 17.65 -10.66
N ILE A 19 17.86 16.54 -9.99
CA ILE A 19 18.58 15.27 -10.17
C ILE A 19 17.61 14.20 -10.64
N THR A 20 18.05 13.34 -11.54
CA THR A 20 17.30 12.14 -11.93
C THR A 20 17.47 11.08 -10.84
N LEU A 21 16.39 10.39 -10.50
CA LEU A 21 16.38 9.25 -9.58
C LEU A 21 16.48 7.94 -10.38
N ASP A 22 17.71 7.49 -10.65
CA ASP A 22 17.98 6.23 -11.34
C ASP A 22 17.58 5.03 -10.47
N GLY A 23 16.65 4.22 -10.96
CA GLY A 23 16.08 3.12 -10.17
C GLY A 23 15.21 3.56 -9.00
N GLY A 24 14.79 4.84 -8.96
CA GLY A 24 13.86 5.37 -7.96
C GLY A 24 12.45 4.76 -8.06
N TYR A 25 12.09 4.20 -9.22
CA TYR A 25 10.88 3.39 -9.40
C TYR A 25 11.23 1.91 -9.21
N PRO A 26 10.85 1.28 -8.09
CA PRO A 26 11.51 0.06 -7.66
C PRO A 26 11.25 -1.16 -8.56
N VAL A 27 10.09 -1.31 -9.21
CA VAL A 27 9.77 -2.47 -10.05
C VAL A 27 8.55 -2.13 -10.94
N PRO A 28 8.43 -2.64 -12.18
CA PRO A 28 7.15 -2.61 -12.90
C PRO A 28 6.04 -3.25 -12.05
N ALA A 29 5.00 -2.50 -11.69
CA ALA A 29 3.93 -2.93 -10.80
C ALA A 29 3.02 -4.02 -11.39
N LEU A 30 3.37 -4.58 -12.55
CA LEU A 30 2.73 -5.78 -13.11
C LEU A 30 2.76 -6.96 -12.11
N TRP A 31 3.73 -7.00 -11.19
CA TRP A 31 3.87 -8.11 -10.23
C TRP A 31 4.16 -7.68 -8.79
N GLY A 32 3.54 -6.57 -8.37
CA GLY A 32 3.67 -6.09 -7.00
C GLY A 32 5.03 -5.44 -6.78
N THR A 33 5.02 -4.11 -6.71
CA THR A 33 5.89 -3.43 -5.75
C THR A 33 5.82 -4.22 -4.44
N GLU A 34 6.96 -4.41 -3.76
CA GLU A 34 7.02 -5.05 -2.46
C GLU A 34 5.82 -4.62 -1.62
N ARG A 35 4.81 -5.49 -1.52
CA ARG A 35 3.63 -5.20 -0.72
C ARG A 35 4.14 -5.18 0.71
N ARG A 36 4.39 -3.97 1.22
CA ARG A 36 4.75 -3.77 2.62
C ARG A 36 3.54 -4.02 3.52
N VAL A 37 2.33 -3.89 2.98
CA VAL A 37 1.08 -4.08 3.71
C VAL A 37 0.40 -5.36 3.23
N ASP A 38 0.45 -6.40 4.08
CA ASP A 38 -0.44 -7.54 3.92
C ASP A 38 -1.84 -7.05 4.22
N ILE A 39 -2.71 -7.15 3.22
CA ILE A 39 -4.12 -6.93 3.46
C ILE A 39 -4.61 -8.17 4.16
N LEU A 40 -4.92 -9.29 3.51
CA LEU A 40 -5.46 -10.42 4.27
C LEU A 40 -4.49 -10.93 5.35
N PRO A 41 -4.97 -11.29 6.56
CA PRO A 41 -4.14 -11.77 7.66
C PRO A 41 -3.61 -13.17 7.32
N THR A 42 -2.60 -13.20 6.47
CA THR A 42 -2.01 -14.40 5.89
C THR A 42 -0.53 -14.39 6.17
N LYS A 43 0.01 -15.53 6.62
CA LYS A 43 1.46 -15.64 6.78
C LYS A 43 2.12 -15.60 5.41
N LYS A 44 3.06 -14.66 5.20
CA LYS A 44 3.83 -14.47 3.97
C LYS A 44 4.55 -15.72 3.45
N THR A 45 4.70 -16.77 4.27
CA THR A 45 5.58 -17.93 4.03
C THR A 45 4.87 -19.22 3.61
N LEU A 46 3.60 -19.16 3.18
CA LEU A 46 2.88 -20.34 2.70
C LEU A 46 2.87 -20.43 1.17
N PRO A 47 2.86 -21.64 0.58
CA PRO A 47 2.87 -21.85 -0.88
C PRO A 47 1.63 -21.30 -1.61
N PHE A 48 0.63 -20.82 -0.87
CA PHE A 48 -0.65 -20.34 -1.38
C PHE A 48 -0.73 -18.81 -1.53
N SER A 49 0.37 -18.08 -1.31
CA SER A 49 0.41 -16.61 -1.46
C SER A 49 -0.08 -16.15 -2.84
N ILE A 50 0.20 -16.91 -3.90
CA ILE A 50 -0.28 -16.64 -5.27
C ILE A 50 -1.81 -16.62 -5.37
N LEU A 51 -2.52 -17.49 -4.65
CA LEU A 51 -3.99 -17.56 -4.66
C LEU A 51 -4.60 -16.32 -3.99
N GLN A 52 -3.97 -15.85 -2.92
CA GLN A 52 -4.34 -14.60 -2.29
C GLN A 52 -4.11 -13.40 -3.22
N LEU A 53 -3.00 -13.38 -3.96
CA LEU A 53 -2.74 -12.33 -4.96
C LEU A 53 -3.87 -12.27 -6.01
N MET A 54 -4.37 -13.43 -6.46
CA MET A 54 -5.51 -13.51 -7.39
C MET A 54 -6.80 -13.00 -6.75
N MET A 55 -7.12 -13.43 -5.53
CA MET A 55 -8.31 -12.95 -4.80
C MET A 55 -8.28 -11.44 -4.62
N GLU A 56 -7.15 -10.88 -4.18
CA GLU A 56 -7.03 -9.44 -3.98
C GLU A 56 -7.06 -8.67 -5.30
N TYR A 57 -6.59 -9.25 -6.41
CA TYR A 57 -6.71 -8.62 -7.73
C TYR A 57 -8.17 -8.44 -8.15
N TYR A 58 -9.02 -9.45 -7.92
CA TYR A 58 -10.43 -9.39 -8.32
C TYR A 58 -11.32 -8.66 -7.31
N TYR A 59 -11.11 -8.86 -6.01
CA TYR A 59 -12.01 -8.35 -4.97
C TYR A 59 -11.54 -7.05 -4.33
N MET A 60 -10.25 -6.70 -4.44
CA MET A 60 -9.66 -5.51 -3.83
C MET A 60 -8.64 -4.84 -4.79
N PRO A 61 -9.04 -4.48 -6.01
CA PRO A 61 -8.12 -3.98 -7.03
C PRO A 61 -7.35 -2.73 -6.58
N HIS A 62 -8.00 -1.83 -5.84
CA HIS A 62 -7.43 -0.55 -5.39
C HIS A 62 -6.22 -0.67 -4.46
N VAL A 63 -6.02 -1.84 -3.86
CA VAL A 63 -4.85 -2.17 -3.04
C VAL A 63 -3.57 -2.12 -3.87
N ARG A 64 -3.70 -2.29 -5.19
CA ARG A 64 -2.58 -2.28 -6.14
C ARG A 64 -2.37 -0.90 -6.78
N ASP A 65 -3.13 0.11 -6.39
CA ASP A 65 -2.99 1.48 -6.91
C ASP A 65 -1.90 2.27 -6.15
N PHE A 66 -1.19 1.63 -5.20
CA PHE A 66 -0.12 2.24 -4.43
C PHE A 66 1.23 2.09 -5.11
N VAL A 67 1.94 3.21 -5.24
CA VAL A 67 3.29 3.29 -5.79
C VAL A 67 4.23 3.83 -4.70
N THR A 68 5.38 3.18 -4.55
CA THR A 68 6.45 3.68 -3.67
C THR A 68 7.61 4.16 -4.54
N ILE A 69 8.03 5.41 -4.35
CA ILE A 69 9.20 5.97 -5.01
C ILE A 69 10.33 6.00 -3.99
N ASN A 70 11.43 5.33 -4.30
CA ASN A 70 12.58 5.24 -3.41
C ASN A 70 13.58 6.37 -3.71
N ILE A 71 13.55 7.42 -2.88
CA ILE A 71 14.47 8.56 -2.99
C ILE A 71 15.80 8.29 -2.23
N LYS A 72 15.76 7.40 -1.22
CA LYS A 72 16.86 7.21 -0.27
C LYS A 72 18.10 6.56 -0.88
N ASN A 73 17.91 5.72 -1.90
CA ASN A 73 19.02 5.00 -2.53
C ASN A 73 20.06 5.94 -3.13
N GLU A 74 19.64 7.09 -3.63
CA GLU A 74 20.54 8.07 -4.25
C GLU A 74 20.81 9.30 -3.39
N ARG A 75 19.82 9.72 -2.61
CA ARG A 75 19.95 10.82 -1.65
C ARG A 75 19.42 10.40 -0.28
N PRO A 76 20.30 9.91 0.62
CA PRO A 76 19.89 9.63 2.00
C PRO A 76 19.46 10.88 2.76
N LEU A 77 19.89 12.07 2.31
CA LEU A 77 19.52 13.39 2.85
C LEU A 77 19.05 14.29 1.71
N VAL A 78 17.75 14.61 1.71
CA VAL A 78 17.16 15.60 0.79
C VAL A 78 17.23 16.97 1.47
N ARG A 79 17.99 17.90 0.88
CA ARG A 79 17.98 19.30 1.31
C ARG A 79 16.74 19.97 0.77
N LEU A 80 15.91 20.52 1.65
CA LEU A 80 14.69 21.21 1.25
C LEU A 80 15.01 22.59 0.67
N ASN A 81 14.04 23.13 -0.06
CA ASN A 81 13.97 24.52 -0.46
C ASN A 81 13.80 25.44 0.77
N ASP A 82 13.91 26.76 0.57
CA ASP A 82 13.81 27.75 1.66
C ASP A 82 12.42 27.76 2.32
N ASP A 83 11.38 27.42 1.55
CA ASP A 83 10.00 27.22 2.01
C ASP A 83 9.76 25.84 2.64
N ARG A 84 10.82 25.05 2.81
CA ARG A 84 10.81 23.67 3.33
C ARG A 84 10.07 22.67 2.44
N THR A 85 9.96 22.95 1.15
CA THR A 85 9.40 22.01 0.17
C THR A 85 10.49 21.30 -0.64
N PHE A 86 10.09 20.30 -1.40
CA PHE A 86 10.85 19.76 -2.52
C PHE A 86 9.83 19.36 -3.60
N GLU A 87 10.30 19.20 -4.83
CA GLU A 87 9.41 18.82 -5.93
C GLU A 87 9.84 17.49 -6.52
N LEU A 88 8.84 16.63 -6.75
CA LEU A 88 9.01 15.38 -7.46
C LEU A 88 8.39 15.54 -8.85
N ILE A 89 9.21 15.37 -9.88
CA ILE A 89 8.81 15.53 -11.27
C ILE A 89 8.74 14.14 -11.88
N LEU A 90 7.55 13.74 -12.33
CA LEU A 90 7.31 12.48 -13.01
C LEU A 90 7.19 12.76 -14.51
N ARG A 91 8.07 12.19 -15.32
CA ARG A 91 8.03 12.35 -16.78
C ARG A 91 7.42 11.14 -17.44
N PHE A 92 6.45 11.36 -18.33
CA PHE A 92 5.71 10.29 -18.98
C PHE A 92 5.87 10.30 -20.51
N LYS A 93 5.84 9.12 -21.13
CA LYS A 93 5.71 8.91 -22.57
C LYS A 93 4.23 8.80 -22.94
N GLY A 94 3.63 9.92 -23.30
CA GLY A 94 2.23 10.03 -23.68
C GLY A 94 1.51 11.12 -22.89
N SER A 95 0.23 11.34 -23.18
CA SER A 95 -0.62 12.23 -22.42
C SER A 95 -1.31 11.47 -21.29
N LEU A 96 -1.16 11.97 -20.06
CA LEU A 96 -2.02 11.59 -18.96
C LEU A 96 -3.14 12.63 -18.88
N GLU A 97 -4.36 12.23 -19.22
CA GLU A 97 -5.50 13.13 -19.08
C GLU A 97 -5.86 13.24 -17.60
N LEU A 98 -5.50 14.37 -16.99
CA LEU A 98 -5.80 14.68 -15.60
C LEU A 98 -6.75 15.86 -15.55
N THR A 99 -7.90 15.67 -14.91
CA THR A 99 -8.84 16.77 -14.63
C THR A 99 -8.39 17.59 -13.42
N ASP A 100 -7.79 16.94 -12.41
CA ASP A 100 -7.25 17.57 -11.21
C ASP A 100 -6.08 16.74 -10.64
N ILE A 101 -4.89 17.33 -10.58
CA ILE A 101 -3.67 16.68 -10.06
C ILE A 101 -3.78 16.41 -8.55
N ALA A 102 -4.38 17.33 -7.79
CA ALA A 102 -4.43 17.26 -6.32
C ALA A 102 -5.31 16.10 -5.83
N GLN A 103 -6.34 15.74 -6.61
CA GLN A 103 -7.20 14.59 -6.32
C GLN A 103 -6.66 13.27 -6.91
N THR A 104 -5.70 13.34 -7.84
CA THR A 104 -5.15 12.15 -8.50
C THR A 104 -4.02 11.51 -7.71
N PHE A 105 -3.13 12.32 -7.14
CA PHE A 105 -1.98 11.82 -6.37
C PHE A 105 -2.15 12.17 -4.89
N LEU A 106 -2.70 11.22 -4.14
CA LEU A 106 -2.87 11.35 -2.70
C LEU A 106 -1.64 10.79 -1.98
N LEU A 107 -1.07 11.61 -1.10
CA LEU A 107 -0.07 11.18 -0.12
C LEU A 107 -0.80 10.81 1.19
N ASP A 108 -0.15 10.00 2.03
CA ASP A 108 -0.65 9.58 3.36
C ASP A 108 -1.96 8.78 3.37
N CYS A 109 -2.26 8.06 2.29
CA CYS A 109 -3.35 7.09 2.26
C CYS A 109 -2.85 5.67 2.56
N VAL A 110 -3.70 4.85 3.17
CA VAL A 110 -3.46 3.42 3.44
C VAL A 110 -4.76 2.66 3.23
N PRO A 111 -4.74 1.44 2.67
CA PRO A 111 -5.94 0.62 2.63
C PRO A 111 -6.38 0.24 4.04
N VAL A 112 -7.61 0.59 4.39
CA VAL A 112 -8.23 0.24 5.68
C VAL A 112 -9.27 -0.84 5.47
N ARG A 113 -9.41 -1.75 6.44
CA ARG A 113 -10.55 -2.66 6.52
C ARG A 113 -11.17 -2.58 7.89
N GLN A 114 -12.47 -2.72 7.90
CA GLN A 114 -13.23 -2.83 9.12
C GLN A 114 -13.14 -4.27 9.62
N LEU A 115 -12.28 -4.48 10.61
CA LEU A 115 -12.23 -5.69 11.41
C LEU A 115 -12.56 -5.30 12.84
N GLU A 116 -13.53 -5.96 13.43
CA GLU A 116 -13.95 -5.70 14.81
C GLU A 116 -13.50 -6.84 15.70
N GLN A 117 -12.92 -6.49 16.84
CA GLN A 117 -12.58 -7.48 17.84
C GLN A 117 -13.87 -8.02 18.46
N MET A 118 -13.99 -9.35 18.46
CA MET A 118 -15.09 -10.06 19.09
C MET A 118 -14.54 -10.90 20.24
N THR A 119 -15.29 -10.92 21.34
CA THR A 119 -14.98 -11.76 22.50
C THR A 119 -16.00 -12.89 22.57
N SER A 120 -15.51 -14.11 22.79
CA SER A 120 -16.35 -15.26 23.15
C SER A 120 -16.28 -15.52 24.65
N ALA A 121 -17.34 -16.11 25.23
CA ALA A 121 -17.23 -16.71 26.54
C ALA A 121 -16.27 -17.93 26.50
N ALA A 122 -15.75 -18.33 27.66
CA ALA A 122 -14.96 -19.56 27.76
C ALA A 122 -15.84 -20.76 27.39
N ILE A 123 -15.33 -21.63 26.52
CA ILE A 123 -16.06 -22.81 26.03
C ILE A 123 -15.61 -24.02 26.86
N PRO A 124 -16.46 -24.60 27.73
CA PRO A 124 -16.10 -25.80 28.48
C PRO A 124 -16.05 -27.01 27.53
N ILE A 125 -14.88 -27.65 27.45
CA ILE A 125 -14.67 -28.83 26.61
C ILE A 125 -15.11 -30.09 27.38
N ASN A 126 -16.07 -30.84 26.81
CA ASN A 126 -16.65 -32.04 27.40
C ASN A 126 -16.40 -33.27 26.53
N ASN A 127 -16.11 -34.40 27.16
CA ASN A 127 -15.95 -35.67 26.46
C ASN A 127 -17.25 -36.10 25.77
N GLY A 128 -17.15 -36.59 24.53
CA GLY A 128 -18.30 -37.05 23.74
C GLY A 128 -19.03 -35.96 22.95
N ILE A 129 -18.66 -34.67 23.10
CA ILE A 129 -19.19 -33.56 22.30
C ILE A 129 -18.19 -33.20 21.20
N SER A 130 -18.63 -33.23 19.94
CA SER A 130 -17.81 -32.93 18.76
C SER A 130 -18.13 -31.59 18.09
N ARG A 131 -19.14 -30.86 18.56
CA ARG A 131 -19.56 -29.56 18.03
C ARG A 131 -19.84 -28.59 19.17
N TYR A 132 -19.25 -27.40 19.10
CA TYR A 132 -19.41 -26.33 20.07
C TYR A 132 -19.87 -25.07 19.34
N GLU A 133 -20.86 -24.39 19.89
CA GLU A 133 -21.28 -23.09 19.37
C GLU A 133 -20.39 -21.99 19.97
N ILE A 134 -19.88 -21.11 19.11
CA ILE A 134 -19.07 -19.96 19.52
C ILE A 134 -19.95 -18.72 19.44
N SER A 135 -20.59 -18.36 20.55
CA SER A 135 -21.36 -17.12 20.62
C SER A 135 -20.41 -15.92 20.76
N LEU A 136 -20.40 -15.05 19.75
CA LEU A 136 -19.55 -13.87 19.69
C LEU A 136 -20.32 -12.64 20.17
N LYS A 137 -19.66 -11.78 20.95
CA LYS A 137 -20.15 -10.44 21.27
C LYS A 137 -19.09 -9.40 20.88
N PRO A 138 -19.50 -8.20 20.43
CA PRO A 138 -18.56 -7.10 20.24
C PRO A 138 -17.79 -6.86 21.53
N THR A 139 -16.47 -6.73 21.45
CA THR A 139 -15.70 -6.28 22.60
C THR A 139 -16.08 -4.82 22.85
N HIS A 140 -16.69 -4.50 24.01
CA HIS A 140 -16.94 -3.11 24.38
C HIS A 140 -15.60 -2.38 24.56
N SER A 141 -15.13 -1.71 23.52
CA SER A 141 -14.04 -0.75 23.62
C SER A 141 -14.62 0.50 24.30
N GLY A 142 -14.24 0.73 25.57
CA GLY A 142 -14.48 2.02 26.20
C GLY A 142 -13.85 3.10 25.33
N ALA A 143 -14.68 4.04 24.85
CA ALA A 143 -14.22 5.23 24.16
C ALA A 143 -13.33 6.04 25.12
N TYR A 144 -12.11 6.33 24.70
CA TYR A 144 -11.29 7.42 25.24
C TYR A 144 -11.45 8.64 24.34
#